data_AF-A0A820EQS6-F1
#
_entry.id   AF-A0A820EQS6-F1
#
_cell.length_a   1.000
_cell.length_b   1.000
_cell.length_c   1.000
_cell.angle_alpha   90.00
_cell.angle_beta   90.00
_cell.angle_gamma   90.00
#
_symmetry.space_group_name_H-M   'P 1'
#
loop_
_entity.id
_entity.type
_entity.pdbx_description
1 polymer ?
#
loop_
_entity_poly.entity_id
_entity_poly.type
_entity_poly.pdbx_seq_one_letter_code
_entity_poly.pdbx_strand_id
1 'polypeptide(L)'
;MRSFRIVDDPGFKRIIQACLDIGRECRDELNLAAEGLLPSDRTVKNEPRKLAYDMKNKHKCVLLEAVANKALTISPEYWTDKYRGINYIGATVHFADENLNYFSIDLFCVEIINVKKMDENIYRSLNTSTKSNTTITEIQETSKKKKNKSAISLEPSSEIEDFTEFIREDES
;
A
#
# COMPACT_ATOMS: atom_id res chain seq x y z
N MET A 1 24.81 14.41 11.18
CA MET A 1 25.46 13.15 11.60
C MET A 1 24.72 11.98 10.95
N ARG A 2 25.43 11.03 10.33
CA ARG A 2 24.83 9.81 9.72
C ARG A 2 25.35 8.58 10.47
N SER A 3 24.58 7.51 10.49
CA SER A 3 25.02 6.23 11.06
C SER A 3 26.13 5.63 10.20
N PHE A 4 27.16 5.05 10.82
CA PHE A 4 28.25 4.37 10.10
C PHE A 4 27.75 3.23 9.21
N ARG A 5 26.63 2.60 9.58
CA ARG A 5 26.03 1.51 8.82
C ARG A 5 25.50 1.91 7.44
N ILE A 6 25.37 3.21 7.15
CA ILE A 6 24.88 3.69 5.85
C ILE A 6 25.79 3.27 4.69
N VAL A 7 27.09 3.11 4.95
CA VAL A 7 28.08 2.73 3.92
C VAL A 7 27.85 1.30 3.43
N ASP A 8 27.32 0.44 4.29
CA ASP A 8 27.05 -0.95 3.97
C ASP A 8 25.71 -1.18 3.25
N ASP A 9 24.84 -0.17 3.26
CA ASP A 9 23.49 -0.24 2.71
C ASP A 9 23.51 -0.53 1.19
N PRO A 10 22.76 -1.54 0.71
CA PRO A 10 22.69 -1.86 -0.72
C PRO A 10 22.13 -0.71 -1.57
N GLY A 11 21.21 0.09 -1.02
CA GLY A 11 20.69 1.29 -1.68
C GLY A 11 21.79 2.34 -1.88
N PHE A 12 22.55 2.62 -0.83
CA PHE A 12 23.69 3.54 -0.90
C PHE A 12 24.75 3.07 -1.92
N LYS A 13 25.15 1.80 -1.88
CA LYS A 13 26.09 1.21 -2.84
C LYS A 13 25.63 1.37 -4.29
N ARG A 14 24.34 1.15 -4.57
CA ARG A 14 23.76 1.33 -5.91
C ARG A 14 23.80 2.78 -6.38
N ILE A 15 23.55 3.75 -5.48
CA ILE A 15 23.63 5.17 -5.81
C ILE A 15 25.07 5.54 -6.18
N ILE A 16 26.05 5.13 -5.37
CA ILE A 16 27.47 5.40 -5.65
C ILE A 16 27.90 4.77 -6.98
N GLN A 17 27.50 3.52 -7.24
CA GLN A 17 27.78 2.86 -8.50
C GLN A 17 27.19 3.63 -9.69
N ALA A 18 25.92 4.06 -9.59
CA ALA A 18 25.29 4.86 -10.63
C ALA A 18 26.04 6.18 -10.89
N CYS A 19 26.52 6.86 -9.84
CA CYS A 19 27.33 8.06 -10.01
C CYS A 19 28.67 7.77 -10.72
N LEU A 20 29.32 6.65 -10.40
CA LEU A 20 30.57 6.23 -11.06
C LEU A 20 30.35 5.88 -12.53
N ASP A 21 29.25 5.18 -12.83
CA ASP A 21 28.89 4.79 -14.19
C ASP A 21 28.61 6.02 -15.05
N ILE A 22 27.83 6.99 -14.55
CA ILE A 22 27.59 8.27 -15.23
C ILE A 22 28.90 9.04 -15.43
N GLY A 23 29.76 9.09 -14.41
CA GLY A 23 31.07 9.74 -14.52
C GLY A 23 32.02 9.06 -15.52
N ARG A 24 31.89 7.74 -15.72
CA ARG A 24 32.64 6.99 -16.73
C ARG A 24 32.14 7.29 -18.14
N GLU A 25 30.83 7.39 -18.32
CA GLU A 25 30.19 7.64 -19.61
C GLU A 25 30.37 9.09 -20.09
N CYS A 26 30.30 10.06 -19.17
CA CYS A 26 30.35 11.49 -19.51
C CYS A 26 31.74 12.13 -19.44
N ARG A 27 32.81 11.31 -19.39
CA ARG A 27 34.18 11.72 -19.02
C ARG A 27 34.78 12.85 -19.88
N ASP A 28 34.42 12.90 -21.15
CA ASP A 28 35.05 13.79 -22.14
C ASP A 28 34.14 14.96 -22.59
N GLU A 29 32.83 14.92 -22.30
CA GLU A 29 31.84 15.82 -22.93
C GLU A 29 31.19 16.84 -21.99
N LEU A 30 31.26 16.65 -20.66
CA LEU A 30 30.64 17.59 -19.72
C LEU A 30 31.53 17.84 -18.49
N ASN A 31 31.85 19.13 -18.27
CA ASN A 31 32.14 19.67 -16.93
C ASN A 31 30.86 19.64 -16.08
N LEU A 32 30.35 18.44 -15.82
CA LEU A 32 29.13 18.20 -15.05
C LEU A 32 29.49 18.36 -13.57
N ALA A 33 29.07 19.48 -12.99
CA ALA A 33 29.16 19.69 -11.56
C ALA A 33 28.25 18.69 -10.83
N ALA A 34 28.65 18.24 -9.63
CA ALA A 34 27.91 17.25 -8.86
C ALA A 34 26.47 17.71 -8.54
N GLU A 35 26.25 19.02 -8.44
CA GLU A 35 24.96 19.66 -8.22
C GLU A 35 23.97 19.44 -9.39
N GLY A 36 24.48 19.24 -10.62
CA GLY A 36 23.66 18.94 -11.79
C GLY A 36 23.32 17.45 -11.92
N LEU A 37 24.06 16.58 -11.21
CA LEU A 37 23.87 15.14 -11.24
C LEU A 37 22.84 14.67 -10.20
N LEU A 38 22.87 15.27 -9.01
CA LEU A 38 22.04 14.83 -7.91
C LEU A 38 20.61 15.39 -8.03
N PRO A 39 19.57 14.55 -7.82
CA PRO A 39 18.20 15.02 -7.83
C PRO A 39 17.94 15.98 -6.67
N SER A 40 17.12 17.00 -6.92
CA SER A 40 16.70 17.93 -5.86
C SER A 40 15.92 17.22 -4.75
N ASP A 41 15.95 17.78 -3.53
CA ASP A 41 15.15 17.31 -2.39
C ASP A 41 13.67 17.12 -2.73
N ARG A 42 13.13 17.97 -3.61
CA ARG A 42 11.74 17.88 -4.08
C ARG A 42 11.52 16.60 -4.88
N THR A 43 12.44 16.27 -5.78
CA THR A 43 12.39 15.03 -6.58
C THR A 43 12.51 13.81 -5.69
N VAL A 44 13.47 13.81 -4.75
CA VAL A 44 13.67 12.70 -3.79
C VAL A 44 12.45 12.47 -2.90
N LYS A 45 11.66 13.51 -2.60
CA LYS A 45 10.40 13.36 -1.84
C LYS A 45 9.22 12.88 -2.68
N ASN A 46 9.16 13.26 -3.96
CA ASN A 46 8.02 12.99 -4.82
C ASN A 46 8.10 11.62 -5.49
N GLU A 47 9.27 11.20 -5.94
CA GLU A 47 9.44 9.92 -6.63
C GLU A 47 9.05 8.71 -5.75
N PRO A 48 9.44 8.61 -4.47
CA PRO A 48 8.96 7.54 -3.60
C PRO A 48 7.45 7.53 -3.41
N ARG A 49 6.79 8.70 -3.41
CA ARG A 49 5.32 8.78 -3.31
C ARG A 49 4.64 8.23 -4.56
N LYS A 50 5.17 8.58 -5.73
CA LYS A 50 4.69 8.06 -7.01
C LYS A 50 4.89 6.56 -7.09
N LEU A 51 6.10 6.09 -6.76
CA LEU A 51 6.42 4.66 -6.69
C LEU A 51 5.50 3.92 -5.71
N ALA A 52 5.25 4.49 -4.53
CA ALA A 52 4.32 3.89 -3.56
C ALA A 52 2.90 3.79 -4.11
N TYR A 53 2.43 4.79 -4.87
CA TYR A 53 1.12 4.75 -5.52
C TYR A 53 1.05 3.67 -6.60
N ASP A 54 2.08 3.56 -7.43
CA ASP A 54 2.17 2.54 -8.48
C ASP A 54 2.21 1.13 -7.89
N MET A 55 3.00 0.94 -6.82
CA MET A 55 3.07 -0.30 -6.07
C MET A 55 1.75 -0.65 -5.38
N LYS A 56 1.06 0.35 -4.81
CA LYS A 56 -0.28 0.17 -4.24
C LYS A 56 -1.25 -0.36 -5.30
N ASN A 57 -1.26 0.24 -6.49
CA ASN A 57 -2.14 -0.21 -7.57
C ASN A 57 -1.79 -1.63 -8.04
N LYS A 58 -0.50 -1.96 -8.12
CA LYS A 58 -0.04 -3.32 -8.46
C LYS A 58 -0.50 -4.36 -7.43
N HIS A 59 -0.29 -4.07 -6.14
CA HIS A 59 -0.67 -5.00 -5.07
C HIS A 59 -2.18 -5.09 -4.86
N LYS A 60 -2.94 -4.05 -5.22
CA LYS A 60 -4.40 -4.05 -5.08
C LYS A 60 -5.06 -5.25 -5.78
N CYS A 61 -4.63 -5.58 -7.00
CA CYS A 61 -5.18 -6.72 -7.73
C CYS A 61 -4.91 -8.04 -6.99
N VAL A 62 -3.67 -8.23 -6.55
CA VAL A 62 -3.25 -9.44 -5.83
C VAL A 62 -3.98 -9.58 -4.49
N LEU A 63 -4.15 -8.48 -3.77
CA LEU A 63 -4.87 -8.48 -2.50
C LEU A 63 -6.36 -8.79 -2.68
N LEU A 64 -7.00 -8.26 -3.73
CA LEU A 64 -8.41 -8.56 -4.02
C LEU A 64 -8.62 -10.05 -4.34
N GLU A 65 -7.70 -10.65 -5.08
CA GLU A 65 -7.70 -12.08 -5.36
C GLU A 65 -7.51 -12.91 -4.09
N ALA A 66 -6.54 -12.55 -3.24
CA ALA A 66 -6.32 -13.21 -1.96
C ALA A 66 -7.54 -13.11 -1.02
N VAL A 67 -8.25 -11.97 -1.02
CA VAL A 67 -9.52 -11.81 -0.29
C VAL A 67 -10.59 -12.73 -0.84
N ALA A 68 -10.77 -12.80 -2.17
CA ALA A 68 -11.76 -13.66 -2.80
C ALA A 68 -11.53 -15.14 -2.48
N ASN A 69 -10.27 -15.55 -2.41
CA ASN A 69 -9.84 -16.91 -2.05
C ASN A 69 -9.83 -17.19 -0.54
N LYS A 70 -10.20 -16.21 0.31
CA LYS A 70 -10.15 -16.30 1.78
C LYS A 70 -8.76 -16.70 2.31
N ALA A 71 -7.70 -16.37 1.57
CA ALA A 71 -6.32 -16.74 1.85
C ALA A 71 -5.50 -15.56 2.44
N LEU A 72 -6.20 -14.56 2.98
CA LEU A 72 -5.62 -13.30 3.44
C LEU A 72 -5.84 -13.12 4.95
N THR A 73 -4.76 -12.84 5.66
CA THR A 73 -4.77 -12.50 7.09
C THR A 73 -4.14 -11.13 7.30
N ILE A 74 -4.69 -10.33 8.22
CA ILE A 74 -4.16 -9.02 8.58
C ILE A 74 -3.63 -9.10 10.01
N SER A 75 -2.38 -8.70 10.21
CA SER A 75 -1.74 -8.58 11.52
C SER A 75 -1.62 -7.09 11.89
N PRO A 76 -2.54 -6.54 12.71
CA PRO A 76 -2.37 -5.21 13.26
C PRO A 76 -1.34 -5.23 14.38
N GLU A 77 -0.39 -4.30 14.34
CA GLU A 77 0.65 -4.14 15.36
C GLU A 77 0.49 -2.79 16.05
N TYR A 78 0.51 -2.78 17.37
CA TYR A 78 0.44 -1.55 18.17
C TYR A 78 1.62 -1.48 19.11
N TRP A 79 2.31 -0.34 19.13
CA TRP A 79 3.41 -0.11 20.05
C TRP A 79 3.52 1.35 20.47
N THR A 80 4.18 1.57 21.61
CA THR A 80 4.41 2.89 22.18
C THR A 80 5.90 3.19 22.21
N ASP A 81 6.31 4.28 21.56
CA ASP A 81 7.62 4.88 21.75
C ASP A 81 7.59 5.76 23.00
N LYS A 82 8.07 5.22 24.13
CA LYS A 82 8.11 5.92 25.42
C LYS A 82 9.04 7.14 25.40
N TYR A 83 10.08 7.13 24.55
CA TYR A 83 11.04 8.24 24.49
C TYR A 83 10.41 9.45 23.78
N ARG A 84 9.68 9.20 22.69
CA ARG A 84 8.98 10.26 21.95
C ARG A 84 7.60 10.58 22.50
N GLY A 85 7.04 9.71 23.34
CA GLY A 85 5.67 9.83 23.84
C GLY A 85 4.61 9.60 22.76
N ILE A 86 4.93 8.80 21.74
CA ILE A 86 4.08 8.58 20.57
C ILE A 86 3.61 7.12 20.53
N ASN A 87 2.34 6.91 20.22
CA ASN A 87 1.80 5.59 19.93
C ASN A 87 1.72 5.39 18.42
N TYR A 88 2.04 4.19 17.95
CA TYR A 88 1.96 3.83 16.55
C TYR A 88 1.04 2.63 16.36
N ILE A 89 0.36 2.61 15.23
CA ILE A 89 -0.33 1.43 14.72
C ILE A 89 0.17 1.12 13.31
N GLY A 90 0.62 -0.11 13.13
CA GLY A 90 0.93 -0.71 11.85
C GLY A 90 -0.08 -1.78 11.49
N ALA A 91 -0.19 -2.10 10.21
CA ALA A 91 -0.89 -3.29 9.77
C ALA A 91 -0.14 -3.93 8.61
N THR A 92 0.09 -5.24 8.72
CA THR A 92 0.74 -6.05 7.69
C THR A 92 -0.24 -7.11 7.21
N VAL A 93 -0.28 -7.32 5.90
CA VAL A 93 -1.09 -8.37 5.29
C VAL A 93 -0.21 -9.56 4.96
N HIS A 94 -0.69 -10.74 5.30
CA HIS A 94 -0.06 -12.02 5.03
C HIS A 94 -0.99 -12.85 4.15
N PHE A 95 -0.48 -13.37 3.04
CA PHE A 95 -1.22 -14.27 2.16
C PHE A 95 -0.26 -15.22 1.43
N ALA A 96 -0.79 -16.33 0.93
CA ALA A 96 -0.08 -17.23 0.04
C ALA A 96 -0.71 -17.18 -1.35
N ASP A 97 0.12 -17.22 -2.41
CA ASP A 97 -0.38 -17.38 -3.77
C ASP A 97 -0.74 -18.84 -4.09
N GLU A 98 -1.26 -19.08 -5.29
CA GLU A 98 -1.59 -20.43 -5.79
C GLU A 98 -0.36 -21.35 -5.88
N ASN A 99 0.85 -20.78 -5.96
CA ASN A 99 2.12 -21.50 -6.00
C ASN A 99 2.70 -21.73 -4.59
N LEU A 100 1.94 -21.46 -3.53
CA LEU A 100 2.35 -21.55 -2.12
C LEU A 100 3.53 -20.64 -1.75
N ASN A 101 3.78 -19.58 -2.52
CA ASN A 101 4.70 -18.53 -2.13
C ASN A 101 4.04 -17.64 -1.08
N TYR A 102 4.73 -17.48 0.05
CA TYR A 102 4.27 -16.61 1.12
C TYR A 102 4.65 -15.15 0.84
N PHE A 103 3.67 -14.26 1.00
CA PHE A 103 3.83 -12.81 0.87
C PHE A 103 3.47 -12.10 2.17
N SER A 104 4.26 -11.08 2.49
CA SER A 104 4.03 -10.17 3.61
C SER A 104 4.17 -8.73 3.12
N ILE A 105 3.12 -7.94 3.25
CA ILE A 105 3.07 -6.56 2.74
C ILE A 105 2.59 -5.62 3.84
N ASP A 106 3.42 -4.64 4.18
CA ASP A 106 3.04 -3.57 5.10
C ASP A 106 2.05 -2.62 4.41
N LEU A 107 0.87 -2.45 5.00
CA LEU A 107 -0.16 -1.55 4.48
C LEU A 107 0.06 -0.12 4.92
N PHE A 108 0.28 0.07 6.22
CA PHE A 108 0.50 1.37 6.82
C PHE A 108 1.25 1.25 8.15
N CYS A 109 1.85 2.37 8.55
CA CYS A 109 2.35 2.63 9.89
C CYS A 109 2.03 4.10 10.18
N VAL A 110 1.16 4.35 11.15
CA VAL A 110 0.68 5.70 11.46
C VAL A 110 0.79 6.00 12.94
N GLU A 111 1.08 7.25 13.24
CA GLU A 111 1.06 7.80 14.59
C GLU A 111 -0.38 8.04 15.07
N ILE A 112 -0.67 7.66 16.31
CA ILE A 112 -1.96 7.88 16.98
C ILE A 112 -1.84 9.10 17.88
N ILE A 113 -2.40 10.21 17.39
CA ILE A 113 -2.30 11.54 18.02
C ILE A 113 -3.22 11.68 19.25
N ASN A 114 -4.26 10.84 19.40
CA ASN A 114 -5.27 11.04 20.45
C ASN A 114 -5.71 9.73 21.13
N VAL A 115 -5.18 9.48 22.34
CA VAL A 115 -5.40 8.25 23.11
C VAL A 115 -6.81 8.18 23.73
N LYS A 116 -7.48 9.32 23.93
CA LYS A 116 -8.82 9.36 24.56
C LYS A 116 -9.96 8.80 23.68
N LYS A 117 -9.68 8.49 22.41
CA LYS A 117 -10.60 7.91 21.42
C LYS A 117 -9.90 6.79 20.65
N MET A 118 -9.13 5.97 21.34
CA MET A 118 -8.19 5.03 20.73
C MET A 118 -8.91 4.00 19.86
N ASP A 119 -10.02 3.47 20.35
CA ASP A 119 -10.95 2.61 19.62
C ASP A 119 -11.47 3.28 18.34
N GLU A 120 -12.09 4.46 18.44
CA GLU A 120 -12.59 5.20 17.27
C GLU A 120 -11.48 5.54 16.28
N ASN A 121 -10.27 5.86 16.77
CA ASN A 121 -9.13 6.22 15.93
C ASN A 121 -8.52 5.00 15.24
N ILE A 122 -8.49 3.84 15.89
CA ILE A 122 -8.08 2.57 15.28
C ILE A 122 -9.10 2.19 14.20
N TYR A 123 -10.39 2.19 14.53
CA TYR A 123 -11.45 1.92 13.56
C TYR A 123 -11.42 2.90 12.39
N ARG A 124 -11.20 4.20 12.63
CA ARG A 124 -11.04 5.19 11.56
C ARG A 124 -9.79 4.96 10.74
N SER A 125 -8.66 4.60 11.34
CA SER A 125 -7.42 4.36 10.58
C SER A 125 -7.54 3.13 9.67
N LEU A 126 -8.24 2.09 10.14
CA LEU A 126 -8.63 0.94 9.34
C LEU A 126 -9.65 1.31 8.25
N ASN A 127 -10.68 2.11 8.58
CA ASN A 127 -11.80 2.42 7.67
C ASN A 127 -11.59 3.61 6.71
N THR A 128 -10.66 4.53 7.00
CA THR A 128 -10.31 5.65 6.10
C THR A 128 -9.56 5.15 4.87
N SER A 129 -8.87 4.01 4.99
CA SER A 129 -8.34 3.28 3.84
C SER A 129 -9.47 2.79 2.90
N THR A 130 -10.63 2.46 3.46
CA THR A 130 -11.83 1.99 2.73
C THR A 130 -12.61 3.12 2.05
N LYS A 131 -12.62 4.36 2.56
CA LYS A 131 -13.33 5.48 1.91
C LYS A 131 -12.68 5.97 0.61
N SER A 132 -11.41 5.62 0.36
CA SER A 132 -10.79 5.77 -0.97
C SER A 132 -11.27 4.73 -2.00
N ASN A 133 -12.11 3.77 -1.59
CA ASN A 133 -12.70 2.75 -2.46
C ASN A 133 -14.13 3.10 -2.94
N THR A 134 -14.79 4.15 -2.44
CA THR A 134 -16.15 4.52 -2.90
C THR A 134 -16.16 5.05 -4.34
N THR A 135 -15.01 5.47 -4.88
CA THR A 135 -14.88 5.82 -6.31
C THR A 135 -14.80 4.59 -7.24
N ILE A 136 -14.78 3.36 -6.70
CA ILE A 136 -14.66 2.13 -7.51
C ILE A 136 -16.02 1.67 -8.04
N THR A 137 -17.12 1.98 -7.35
CA THR A 137 -18.47 1.60 -7.81
C THR A 137 -18.88 2.35 -9.08
N GLU A 138 -18.40 3.59 -9.28
CA GLU A 138 -18.66 4.38 -10.51
C GLU A 138 -17.88 3.87 -11.74
N ILE A 139 -16.74 3.19 -11.55
CA ILE A 139 -15.96 2.62 -12.66
C ILE A 139 -16.58 1.31 -13.16
N GLN A 140 -17.28 0.57 -12.30
CA GLN A 140 -18.01 -0.64 -12.71
C GLN A 140 -19.32 -0.33 -13.45
N GLU A 141 -20.04 0.75 -13.10
CA GLU A 141 -21.27 1.14 -13.81
C GLU A 141 -20.99 1.74 -15.19
N THR A 142 -19.92 2.53 -15.34
CA THR A 142 -19.53 3.10 -16.65
C THR A 142 -19.00 2.05 -17.62
N SER A 143 -18.52 0.91 -17.11
CA SER A 143 -18.10 -0.25 -17.91
C SER A 143 -19.27 -1.17 -18.32
N LYS A 144 -20.36 -1.23 -17.54
CA LYS A 144 -21.59 -1.96 -17.89
C LYS A 144 -22.40 -1.24 -18.98
N LYS A 145 -22.45 0.09 -18.99
CA LYS A 145 -23.15 0.85 -20.06
C LYS A 145 -22.53 0.71 -21.46
N LYS A 146 -21.24 0.35 -21.57
CA LYS A 146 -20.57 0.13 -22.87
C LYS A 146 -20.74 -1.30 -23.42
N LYS A 147 -21.14 -2.28 -22.61
CA LYS A 147 -21.32 -3.68 -23.06
C LYS A 147 -22.77 -4.06 -23.42
N ASN A 148 -23.78 -3.27 -23.05
CA ASN A 148 -25.19 -3.59 -23.31
C ASN A 148 -25.73 -3.16 -24.69
N LYS A 149 -24.88 -3.11 -25.74
CA LYS A 149 -25.34 -2.90 -27.13
C LYS A 149 -25.24 -4.14 -28.03
N SER A 150 -24.99 -5.33 -27.48
CA SER A 150 -25.07 -6.57 -28.27
C SER A 150 -25.42 -7.79 -27.41
N ALA A 151 -26.49 -8.50 -27.82
CA ALA A 151 -26.98 -9.82 -27.39
C ALA A 151 -27.68 -9.85 -26.01
N ILE A 152 -29.02 -9.90 -25.92
CA ILE A 152 -29.97 -11.02 -26.14
C ILE A 152 -30.04 -11.99 -24.94
N SER A 153 -31.23 -11.95 -24.33
CA SER A 153 -31.92 -12.80 -23.34
C SER A 153 -31.31 -14.12 -22.86
N LEU A 154 -31.29 -14.30 -21.52
CA LEU A 154 -31.86 -15.44 -20.78
C LEU A 154 -31.75 -15.17 -19.26
N GLU A 155 -32.89 -14.95 -18.61
CA GLU A 155 -33.08 -15.23 -17.16
C GLU A 155 -33.54 -16.70 -17.01
N PRO A 156 -33.64 -17.32 -15.80
CA PRO A 156 -33.44 -16.80 -14.43
C PRO A 156 -32.61 -17.73 -13.49
N SER A 157 -32.22 -17.26 -12.29
CA SER A 157 -32.50 -17.95 -11.00
C SER A 157 -31.89 -17.22 -9.80
N SER A 158 -32.79 -16.74 -8.94
CA SER A 158 -32.79 -16.67 -7.47
C SER A 158 -31.54 -17.00 -6.63
N GLU A 159 -31.43 -16.25 -5.52
CA GLU A 159 -30.65 -16.48 -4.29
C GLU A 159 -29.28 -15.80 -4.18
N ILE A 160 -29.30 -14.53 -3.77
CA ILE A 160 -28.25 -13.96 -2.91
C ILE A 160 -28.97 -13.55 -1.63
N GLU A 161 -29.03 -14.47 -0.68
CA GLU A 161 -29.39 -14.13 0.70
C GLU A 161 -28.27 -13.30 1.33
N ASP A 162 -28.67 -12.19 1.94
CA ASP A 162 -27.85 -11.26 2.69
C ASP A 162 -27.08 -11.98 3.82
N PHE A 163 -25.76 -12.09 3.68
CA PHE A 163 -24.85 -12.45 4.77
C PHE A 163 -24.63 -11.22 5.68
N THR A 164 -25.68 -10.79 6.37
CA THR A 164 -25.61 -9.84 7.50
C THR A 164 -26.43 -10.33 8.68
N GLU A 165 -26.13 -11.52 9.18
CA GLU A 165 -26.56 -11.97 10.51
C GLU A 165 -25.49 -12.90 11.09
N PHE A 166 -24.44 -12.32 11.67
CA PHE A 166 -23.51 -13.08 12.51
C PHE A 166 -22.87 -12.21 13.59
N ILE A 167 -23.71 -11.51 14.38
CA ILE A 167 -23.45 -11.19 15.79
C ILE A 167 -24.81 -11.21 16.49
N ARG A 168 -25.26 -12.39 16.94
CA ARG A 168 -26.36 -12.52 17.91
C ARG A 168 -25.78 -12.57 19.32
N GLU A 169 -26.45 -11.83 20.20
CA GLU A 169 -26.93 -12.28 21.50
C GLU A 169 -25.98 -13.14 22.34
N ASP A 170 -25.51 -12.56 23.44
CA ASP A 170 -25.35 -13.26 24.73
C ASP A 170 -25.14 -12.20 25.83
N GLU A 171 -26.22 -11.55 26.27
CA GLU A 171 -26.32 -11.00 27.63
C GLU A 171 -27.78 -11.08 28.09
N SER A 172 -28.10 -12.14 28.85
CA SER A 172 -29.23 -12.19 29.79
C SER A 172 -28.69 -12.48 31.19
#